data_AF-A0A7S2EIG4-F1
#
_entry.id   AF-A0A7S2EIG4-F1
#
_cell.length_a   1.000
_cell.length_b   1.000
_cell.length_c   1.000
_cell.angle_alpha   90.00
_cell.angle_beta   90.00
_cell.angle_gamma   90.00
#
_symmetry.space_group_name_H-M   'P 1'
#
loop_
_entity.id
_entity.type
_entity.pdbx_description
1 polymer ?
#
loop_
_entity_poly.entity_id
_entity_poly.type
_entity_poly.pdbx_seq_one_letter_code
_entity_poly.pdbx_strand_id
1 'polypeptide(L)'
;VVCFPRHKPHVTNKKDSKDDKKGRVEDEGGDIVPADIVLLRGSCVVNEASLTGESVPQMKEGLSEFVEGEKLSMKTVHKGHVLYAGTKMLQCKGIKEVEAEEMSSDEDDEVTKDNSGGKIYGSIPNPPDNGCLC
;
A
#
# COMPACT_ATOMS: atom_id res chain seq x y z
N VAL A 1 7.67 8.63 3.96
CA VAL A 1 8.37 7.40 3.50
C VAL A 1 8.58 6.53 4.72
N VAL A 2 7.89 5.39 4.81
CA VAL A 2 8.01 4.51 5.98
C VAL A 2 8.52 3.15 5.54
N CYS A 3 9.79 2.89 5.80
CA CYS A 3 10.37 1.55 5.70
C CYS A 3 9.98 0.81 6.98
N PHE A 4 9.07 -0.16 6.90
CA PHE A 4 8.74 -0.99 8.05
C PHE A 4 9.71 -2.15 8.16
N PRO A 5 10.43 -2.31 9.28
CA PRO A 5 11.23 -3.50 9.50
C PRO A 5 10.28 -4.68 9.67
N ARG A 6 10.44 -5.72 8.84
CA ARG A 6 9.75 -7.01 9.00
C ARG A 6 9.91 -7.54 10.42
N HIS A 7 8.89 -7.36 11.25
CA HIS A 7 8.69 -8.20 12.42
C HIS A 7 8.24 -9.57 11.92
N LYS A 8 9.20 -10.47 11.72
CA LYS A 8 8.91 -11.89 11.44
C LYS A 8 7.89 -12.37 12.47
N PRO A 9 6.69 -12.82 12.07
CA PRO A 9 5.73 -13.35 13.03
C PRO A 9 6.39 -14.53 13.75
N HIS A 10 6.50 -14.41 15.08
CA HIS A 10 7.20 -15.40 15.89
C HIS A 10 6.29 -16.62 16.09
N VAL A 11 6.23 -17.49 15.07
CA VAL A 11 5.47 -18.74 15.10
C VAL A 11 6.12 -19.71 16.09
N THR A 12 5.73 -19.59 17.35
CA THR A 12 6.11 -20.57 18.38
C THR A 12 5.35 -21.86 18.13
N ASN A 13 6.05 -22.88 17.63
CA ASN A 13 5.52 -24.25 17.52
C ASN A 13 5.37 -24.86 18.92
N LYS A 14 4.30 -24.47 19.61
CA LYS A 14 3.95 -25.03 20.92
C LYS A 14 3.12 -26.29 20.73
N LYS A 15 3.76 -27.46 20.89
CA LYS A 15 3.09 -28.75 21.02
C LYS A 15 2.44 -28.87 22.41
N ASP A 16 1.38 -28.11 22.65
CA ASP A 16 0.54 -28.29 23.83
C ASP A 16 -0.67 -29.15 23.46
N SER A 17 -0.87 -30.23 24.22
CA SER A 17 -1.82 -31.29 23.92
C SER A 17 -3.10 -31.16 24.74
N LYS A 18 -4.09 -30.42 24.20
CA LYS A 18 -5.54 -30.71 24.34
C LYS A 18 -6.42 -29.69 23.60
N ASP A 19 -7.58 -30.20 23.23
CA ASP A 19 -8.77 -29.58 22.64
C ASP A 19 -8.95 -28.07 22.81
N ASP A 20 -8.60 -27.32 21.75
CA ASP A 20 -9.25 -26.06 21.41
C ASP A 20 -9.44 -26.01 19.88
N LYS A 21 -10.70 -25.99 19.40
CA LYS A 21 -11.04 -25.82 17.98
C LYS A 21 -10.87 -24.37 17.53
N LYS A 22 -9.68 -23.79 17.73
CA LYS A 22 -9.33 -22.51 17.13
C LYS A 22 -9.02 -22.76 15.65
N GLY A 23 -9.89 -22.26 14.78
CA GLY A 23 -9.77 -22.43 13.34
C GLY A 23 -8.35 -22.09 12.86
N ARG A 24 -7.78 -22.98 12.07
CA ARG A 24 -6.47 -22.79 11.43
C ARG A 24 -6.62 -21.64 10.44
N VAL A 25 -6.36 -20.41 10.89
CA VAL A 25 -6.19 -19.28 9.99
C VAL A 25 -4.95 -19.60 9.17
N GLU A 26 -5.16 -19.95 7.91
CA GLU A 26 -4.08 -20.15 6.96
C GLU A 26 -3.44 -18.77 6.77
N ASP A 27 -2.19 -18.63 7.20
CA ASP A 27 -1.46 -17.39 7.02
C ASP A 27 -1.14 -17.27 5.52
N GLU A 28 -1.93 -16.49 4.79
CA GLU A 28 -1.80 -16.24 3.33
C GLU A 28 -0.47 -15.58 2.91
N GLY A 29 0.55 -15.55 3.78
CA GLY A 29 1.70 -14.66 3.66
C GLY A 29 1.31 -13.19 3.79
N GLY A 30 2.23 -12.28 3.51
CA GLY A 30 1.98 -10.84 3.55
C GLY A 30 2.27 -10.18 4.91
N ASP A 31 2.66 -8.91 4.84
CA ASP A 31 3.11 -8.11 5.98
C ASP A 31 1.94 -7.31 6.58
N ILE A 32 1.89 -7.16 7.91
CA ILE A 32 0.82 -6.40 8.60
C ILE A 32 1.15 -4.91 8.54
N VAL A 33 0.19 -4.10 8.10
CA VAL A 33 0.29 -2.64 8.12
C VAL A 33 0.21 -2.16 9.58
N PRO A 34 1.23 -1.49 10.16
CA PRO A 34 1.28 -1.24 11.61
C PRO A 34 0.72 0.13 12.03
N ALA A 35 0.32 0.98 11.10
CA ALA A 35 -0.26 2.31 11.34
C ALA A 35 -1.19 2.69 10.17
N ASP A 36 -2.07 3.67 10.36
CA ASP A 36 -2.83 4.27 9.25
C ASP A 36 -1.90 5.13 8.39
N ILE A 37 -1.89 4.91 7.08
CA ILE A 37 -0.91 5.49 6.14
C ILE A 37 -1.63 6.01 4.90
N VAL A 38 -1.26 7.22 4.47
CA VAL A 38 -1.61 7.75 3.15
C VAL A 38 -0.49 7.39 2.16
N LEU A 39 -0.86 6.71 1.07
CA LEU A 39 0.05 6.33 0.00
C LEU A 39 0.28 7.52 -0.93
N LEU A 40 1.52 8.01 -0.98
CA LEU A 40 1.86 9.16 -1.81
C LEU A 40 2.22 8.76 -3.25
N ARG A 41 2.93 7.64 -3.42
CA ARG A 41 3.34 7.08 -4.72
C ARG A 41 3.51 5.57 -4.58
N GLY A 42 3.43 4.84 -5.70
CA GLY A 42 3.43 3.38 -5.73
C GLY A 42 2.02 2.81 -5.63
N SER A 43 1.90 1.48 -5.57
CA SER A 43 0.62 0.79 -5.40
C SER A 43 0.77 -0.43 -4.48
N CYS A 44 -0.33 -0.91 -3.90
CA CYS A 44 -0.34 -2.12 -3.10
C CYS A 44 -1.71 -2.81 -3.12
N VAL A 45 -1.71 -4.11 -2.80
CA VAL A 45 -2.91 -4.92 -2.64
C VAL A 45 -3.04 -5.30 -1.16
N VAL A 46 -4.16 -4.97 -0.54
CA VAL A 46 -4.42 -5.18 0.89
C VAL A 46 -5.69 -6.01 1.12
N ASN A 47 -5.64 -6.89 2.11
CA ASN A 47 -6.79 -7.60 2.64
C ASN A 47 -7.36 -6.79 3.84
N GLU A 48 -8.51 -6.15 3.64
CA GLU A 48 -9.21 -5.36 4.67
C GLU A 48 -10.12 -6.21 5.58
N ALA A 49 -10.21 -7.53 5.39
CA ALA A 49 -11.16 -8.41 6.09
C ALA A 49 -11.06 -8.33 7.63
N SER A 50 -9.87 -8.07 8.17
CA SER A 50 -9.64 -7.88 9.61
C SER A 50 -10.32 -6.64 10.20
N LEU A 51 -10.72 -5.67 9.38
CA LEU A 51 -11.40 -4.43 9.79
C LEU A 51 -12.83 -4.32 9.24
N THR A 52 -13.07 -4.71 7.99
CA THR A 52 -14.38 -4.57 7.32
C THR A 52 -15.20 -5.86 7.29
N GLY A 53 -14.56 -7.02 7.45
CA GLY A 53 -15.16 -8.33 7.18
C GLY A 53 -15.28 -8.69 5.69
N GLU A 54 -14.83 -7.81 4.79
CA GLU A 54 -14.84 -8.04 3.35
C GLU A 54 -13.63 -8.89 2.94
N SER A 55 -13.85 -10.13 2.51
CA SER A 55 -12.78 -11.07 2.16
C SER A 55 -12.15 -10.85 0.77
N VAL A 56 -12.47 -9.75 0.09
CA VAL A 56 -11.99 -9.44 -1.25
C VAL A 56 -10.82 -8.45 -1.15
N PRO A 57 -9.60 -8.81 -1.61
CA PRO A 57 -8.47 -7.90 -1.62
C PRO A 57 -8.78 -6.60 -2.37
N GLN A 58 -8.33 -5.48 -1.82
CA GLN A 58 -8.52 -4.14 -2.36
C GLN A 58 -7.19 -3.61 -2.90
N MET A 59 -7.23 -3.03 -4.09
CA MET A 59 -6.11 -2.29 -4.65
C MET A 59 -6.05 -0.88 -4.04
N LYS A 60 -4.84 -0.38 -3.80
CA LYS A 60 -4.56 0.96 -3.29
C LYS A 60 -3.45 1.58 -4.12
N GLU A 61 -3.56 2.86 -4.39
CA GLU A 61 -2.66 3.60 -5.29
C GLU A 61 -2.22 4.91 -4.65
N GLY A 62 -1.10 5.43 -5.13
CA GLY A 62 -0.64 6.78 -4.76
C GLY A 62 -1.69 7.84 -5.09
N LEU A 63 -1.74 8.90 -4.30
CA LEU A 63 -2.52 10.10 -4.61
C LEU A 63 -1.96 10.79 -5.87
N SER A 64 -2.72 10.72 -6.97
CA SER A 64 -2.36 11.27 -8.29
C SER A 64 -2.74 12.74 -8.49
N GLU A 65 -3.67 13.27 -7.69
CA GLU A 65 -4.11 14.68 -7.74
C GLU A 65 -4.29 15.25 -6.32
N PHE A 66 -4.06 16.55 -6.13
CA PHE A 66 -4.41 17.29 -4.92
C PHE A 66 -5.12 18.58 -5.30
N VAL A 67 -6.33 18.77 -4.76
CA VAL A 67 -7.01 20.07 -4.82
C VAL A 67 -6.60 20.89 -3.60
N GLU A 68 -6.04 22.08 -3.82
CA GLU A 68 -5.66 22.97 -2.71
C GLU A 68 -6.89 23.31 -1.83
N GLY A 69 -6.73 23.13 -0.51
CA GLY A 69 -7.81 23.32 0.46
C GLY A 69 -8.72 22.10 0.67
N GLU A 70 -8.53 21.01 -0.07
CA GLU A 70 -9.22 19.74 0.21
C GLU A 70 -8.76 19.16 1.55
N LYS A 71 -9.70 18.52 2.27
CA LYS A 71 -9.43 17.82 3.53
C LYS A 71 -9.34 16.32 3.29
N LEU A 72 -8.27 15.69 3.78
CA LEU A 72 -8.10 14.25 3.77
C LEU A 72 -9.33 13.54 4.38
N SER A 73 -10.08 12.83 3.55
CA SER A 73 -11.26 12.06 3.95
C SER A 73 -11.04 10.56 3.74
N MET A 74 -10.41 9.92 4.73
CA MET A 74 -9.98 8.52 4.67
C MET A 74 -11.13 7.54 4.37
N LYS A 75 -12.36 7.84 4.83
CA LYS A 75 -13.52 6.95 4.69
C LYS A 75 -14.31 7.11 3.39
N THR A 76 -14.05 8.16 2.61
CA THR A 76 -14.78 8.43 1.36
C THR A 76 -13.80 8.62 0.20
N VAL A 77 -13.53 9.86 -0.20
CA VAL A 77 -12.72 10.22 -1.38
C VAL A 77 -11.35 9.55 -1.36
N HIS A 78 -10.69 9.55 -0.19
CA HIS A 78 -9.31 9.08 -0.06
C HIS A 78 -9.19 7.60 0.33
N LYS A 79 -10.29 6.81 0.34
CA LYS A 79 -10.23 5.38 0.73
C LYS A 79 -9.29 4.58 -0.17
N GLY A 80 -9.19 4.92 -1.46
CA GLY A 80 -8.25 4.28 -2.42
C GLY A 80 -6.78 4.54 -2.13
N HIS A 81 -6.46 5.61 -1.39
CA HIS A 81 -5.09 6.04 -1.11
C HIS A 81 -4.67 5.79 0.35
N VAL A 82 -5.51 5.15 1.16
CA VAL A 82 -5.25 4.93 2.59
C VAL A 82 -5.16 3.43 2.89
N LEU A 83 -4.05 3.04 3.53
CA LEU A 83 -3.88 1.74 4.18
C LEU A 83 -4.22 1.91 5.68
N TYR A 84 -4.87 0.91 6.26
CA TYR A 84 -5.31 0.95 7.65
C TYR A 84 -4.49 0.01 8.54
N ALA A 85 -4.22 0.43 9.78
CA ALA A 85 -3.50 -0.37 10.77
C ALA A 85 -4.21 -1.72 11.02
N GLY A 86 -3.45 -2.82 11.04
CA GLY A 86 -3.98 -4.17 11.21
C GLY A 86 -4.54 -4.82 9.94
N THR A 87 -4.58 -4.12 8.80
CA THR A 87 -4.80 -4.77 7.50
C THR A 87 -3.55 -5.57 7.09
N LYS A 88 -3.76 -6.63 6.30
CA LYS A 88 -2.67 -7.47 5.77
C LYS A 88 -2.37 -7.04 4.34
N MET A 89 -1.12 -6.64 4.07
CA MET A 89 -0.66 -6.29 2.74
C MET A 89 -0.13 -7.54 2.02
N LEU A 90 -0.73 -7.85 0.88
CA LEU A 90 -0.42 -9.04 0.08
C LEU A 90 0.66 -8.76 -0.96
N GLN A 91 0.66 -7.54 -1.54
CA GLN A 91 1.65 -7.09 -2.52
C GLN A 91 1.89 -5.58 -2.36
N CYS A 92 3.13 -5.14 -2.57
CA CYS A 92 3.49 -3.74 -2.76
C CYS A 92 4.30 -3.61 -4.05
N LYS A 93 4.09 -2.52 -4.79
CA LYS A 93 4.90 -2.12 -5.94
C LYS A 93 5.57 -0.78 -5.66
N GLY A 94 6.89 -0.74 -5.85
CA GLY A 94 7.68 0.46 -5.68
C GLY A 94 7.48 1.44 -6.84
N ILE A 95 7.90 2.70 -6.65
CA ILE A 95 7.75 3.79 -7.63
C ILE A 95 8.18 3.39 -9.05
N LYS A 96 9.31 2.70 -9.18
CA LYS A 96 9.86 2.26 -10.48
C LYS A 96 9.02 1.22 -11.21
N GLU A 97 8.28 0.39 -10.48
CA GLU A 97 7.45 -0.67 -11.06
C GLU A 97 6.17 -0.08 -11.63
N VAL A 98 5.53 0.83 -10.87
CA VAL A 98 4.31 1.52 -11.33
C VAL A 98 4.61 2.47 -12.49
N GLU A 99 5.72 3.24 -12.42
CA GLU A 99 6.14 4.13 -13.53
C GLU A 99 6.52 3.34 -14.80
N ALA A 100 6.97 2.08 -14.68
CA ALA A 100 7.22 1.22 -15.83
C ALA A 100 5.93 0.60 -16.42
N GLU A 101 4.89 0.41 -15.61
CA GLU A 101 3.59 -0.09 -16.06
C GLU A 101 2.78 1.00 -16.77
N GLU A 102 2.76 2.24 -16.27
CA GLU A 102 2.08 3.37 -16.94
C GLU A 102 2.73 3.73 -18.29
N MET A 103 4.05 3.55 -18.44
CA MET A 103 4.77 3.79 -19.70
C MET A 103 4.47 2.75 -20.81
N SER A 104 3.58 1.78 -20.55
CA SER A 104 3.21 0.73 -21.52
C SER A 104 1.83 0.92 -22.19
N SER A 105 1.21 2.10 -22.03
CA SER A 105 -0.08 2.46 -22.64
C SER A 105 0.03 3.75 -23.49
N ASP A 106 0.26 3.59 -24.79
CA ASP A 106 0.36 4.67 -25.81
C ASP A 106 -1.06 5.16 -26.25
N GLU A 107 -1.36 6.39 -26.72
CA GLU A 107 -0.59 7.60 -27.06
C GLU A 107 -1.32 8.90 -26.53
N ASP A 108 -0.77 10.10 -26.82
CA ASP A 108 -1.41 11.43 -26.89
C ASP A 108 -1.98 12.17 -25.66
N ASP A 109 -1.11 12.89 -24.92
CA ASP A 109 -1.40 14.29 -24.55
C ASP A 109 -0.09 15.13 -24.48
N GLU A 110 -0.04 16.26 -25.19
CA GLU A 110 1.19 17.05 -25.40
C GLU A 110 1.47 17.98 -24.20
N VAL A 111 2.04 17.44 -23.12
CA VAL A 111 2.59 18.28 -22.04
C VAL A 111 3.93 18.88 -22.48
N THR A 112 3.94 20.19 -22.65
CA THR A 112 5.11 20.99 -23.06
C THR A 112 6.33 20.72 -22.17
N LYS A 113 7.50 20.57 -22.80
CA LYS A 113 8.80 20.37 -22.11
C LYS A 113 9.30 21.62 -21.39
N ASP A 114 8.75 21.91 -20.22
CA ASP A 114 9.57 22.38 -19.10
C ASP A 114 10.14 21.15 -18.35
N ASN A 115 11.34 21.27 -17.78
CA ASN A 115 12.09 20.13 -17.21
C ASN A 115 11.60 19.73 -15.79
N SER A 116 10.31 19.90 -15.55
CA SER A 116 9.62 19.68 -14.27
C SER A 116 8.28 18.99 -14.49
N GLY A 117 8.30 17.83 -15.16
CA GLY A 117 7.16 16.92 -15.25
C GLY A 117 6.54 16.68 -13.87
N GLY A 118 5.39 17.32 -13.63
CA GLY A 118 4.94 17.78 -12.33
C GLY A 118 4.40 16.69 -11.42
N LYS A 119 5.25 15.76 -10.97
CA LYS A 119 4.93 14.95 -9.79
C LYS A 119 4.58 15.92 -8.67
N ILE A 120 3.36 15.86 -8.15
CA ILE A 120 2.83 16.80 -7.13
C ILE A 120 3.73 16.86 -5.88
N TYR A 121 4.50 15.79 -5.68
CA TYR A 121 5.51 15.62 -4.65
C TYR A 121 6.94 15.87 -5.13
N GLY A 122 7.20 16.67 -6.16
CA GLY A 122 8.53 16.79 -6.79
C GLY A 122 9.66 17.17 -5.84
N SER A 123 9.34 17.86 -4.75
CA SER A 123 10.24 18.19 -3.63
C SER A 123 10.55 17.02 -2.69
N ILE A 124 9.79 15.92 -2.74
CA ILE A 124 9.99 14.71 -1.94
C ILE A 124 10.90 13.74 -2.73
N PRO A 125 12.11 13.44 -2.25
CA PRO A 125 13.00 12.49 -2.92
C PRO A 125 12.42 11.07 -2.89
N ASN A 126 12.82 10.24 -3.86
CA ASN A 126 12.46 8.83 -3.87
C ASN A 126 13.03 8.11 -2.62
N PRO A 127 12.32 7.11 -2.07
CA PRO A 127 12.86 6.24 -1.03
C PRO A 127 14.12 5.51 -1.52
N PRO A 128 15.06 5.13 -0.64
CA PRO A 128 16.28 4.42 -1.02
C PRO A 128 16.01 3.04 -1.67
N ASP A 129 14.88 2.43 -1.37
CA ASP A 129 14.35 1.17 -1.92
C ASP A 129 13.20 1.38 -2.94
N ASN A 130 12.91 2.65 -3.31
CA ASN A 130 11.75 3.07 -4.10
C ASN A 130 10.38 2.82 -3.43
N GLY A 131 10.35 2.52 -2.13
CA GLY A 131 9.13 2.38 -1.33
C GLY A 131 8.56 0.96 -1.28
N CYS A 132 9.31 -0.03 -1.77
CA CYS A 132 8.94 -1.43 -1.67
C CYS A 132 9.29 -2.00 -0.28
N LEU A 133 8.43 -2.86 0.28
CA LEU A 133 8.68 -3.52 1.56
C LEU A 133 9.52 -4.79 1.34
N CYS A 134 10.56 -4.96 2.15
CA CYS A 134 11.70 -5.84 1.89
C CYS A 134 11.57 -7.27 2.45
#